data_AF-A0A1E7EV41-F1
#
_entry.id   AF-A0A1E7EV41-F1
#
_cell.length_a   1.000
_cell.length_b   1.000
_cell.length_c   1.000
_cell.angle_alpha   90.00
_cell.angle_beta   90.00
_cell.angle_gamma   90.00
#
_symmetry.space_group_name_H-M   'P 1'
#
loop_
_entity.id
_entity.type
_entity.pdbx_description
1 polymer ?
#
loop_
_entity_poly.entity_id
_entity_poly.type
_entity_poly.pdbx_seq_one_letter_code
_entity_poly.pdbx_strand_id
1 'polypeptide(L)'
;MKLTGSTVTMITYLLVGLTAFCCSTIKGVEANELKLRAREKMRKDRAERQLQADNAGLVFSRGYVCITRQQDFAFVIPQQKSIVPEDLFDLNLLGSSTLQSGGIYDPADVQIVDRLGTSKADNFFGDTARGQFAGQRQPKFIPQKDPGFFFNGECVATQVRGALILGHSCLLNLCLGGGGYNCLAIYAGSKFVFNPLEQVVLSPSTFTNIPNNAGSIVPSLPPSYPGTIIGGTGLFVGAVGYVDVTTITGSTLTPASSVTETINENFPQAGYITQKINVVTNVPLPVAP
;
A
#
# COMPACT_ATOMS: atom_id res chain seq x y z
N MET A 1 42.27 92.09 -9.79
CA MET A 1 40.95 91.73 -9.21
C MET A 1 41.06 90.37 -8.57
N LYS A 2 40.77 90.27 -7.26
CA LYS A 2 40.68 89.01 -6.52
C LYS A 2 39.47 88.23 -7.03
N LEU A 3 39.67 86.96 -7.37
CA LEU A 3 38.62 85.95 -7.45
C LEU A 3 39.09 84.75 -6.62
N THR A 4 38.66 84.76 -5.37
CA THR A 4 38.74 83.65 -4.42
C THR A 4 37.51 82.76 -4.60
N GLY A 5 37.73 81.44 -4.67
CA GLY A 5 36.70 80.45 -4.37
C GLY A 5 36.50 79.41 -5.47
N SER A 6 37.10 78.22 -5.31
CA SER A 6 36.49 76.91 -5.62
C SER A 6 37.49 75.76 -5.41
N THR A 7 38.05 75.62 -4.20
CA THR A 7 38.92 74.47 -3.85
C THR A 7 38.34 73.58 -2.75
N VAL A 8 37.27 74.01 -2.08
CA VAL A 8 36.67 73.30 -0.94
C VAL A 8 35.62 72.27 -1.37
N THR A 9 35.08 72.37 -2.58
CA THR A 9 34.01 71.48 -3.08
C THR A 9 34.52 70.21 -3.78
N MET A 10 35.76 70.16 -4.27
CA MET A 10 36.28 68.96 -4.95
C MET A 10 36.81 67.87 -3.99
N ILE A 11 37.31 68.25 -2.80
CA ILE A 11 37.92 67.31 -1.86
C ILE A 11 36.85 66.46 -1.14
N THR A 12 35.65 67.00 -0.93
CA THR A 12 34.53 66.30 -0.29
C THR A 12 33.91 65.21 -1.16
N TYR A 13 33.85 65.37 -2.50
CA TYR A 13 33.35 64.31 -3.38
C TYR A 13 34.34 63.15 -3.56
N LEU A 14 35.65 63.41 -3.49
CA LEU A 14 36.66 62.35 -3.64
C LEU A 14 36.72 61.41 -2.42
N LEU A 15 36.51 61.93 -1.21
CA LEU A 15 36.51 61.14 0.04
C LEU A 15 35.23 60.30 0.23
N VAL A 16 34.09 60.73 -0.31
CA VAL A 16 32.83 59.97 -0.27
C VAL A 16 32.82 58.85 -1.34
N GLY A 17 33.47 59.05 -2.48
CA GLY A 17 33.58 58.02 -3.52
C GLY A 17 34.46 56.82 -3.12
N LEU A 18 35.53 57.03 -2.35
CA LEU A 18 36.46 55.97 -1.92
C LEU A 18 35.91 55.11 -0.77
N THR A 19 35.05 55.65 0.10
CA THR A 19 34.45 54.88 1.21
C THR A 19 33.28 54.00 0.76
N ALA A 20 32.58 54.36 -0.32
CA ALA A 20 31.51 53.54 -0.90
C ALA A 20 32.02 52.32 -1.69
N PHE A 21 33.23 52.39 -2.27
CA PHE A 21 33.83 51.29 -3.04
C PHE A 21 34.48 50.19 -2.19
N CYS A 22 34.86 50.50 -0.94
CA CYS A 22 35.44 49.49 -0.02
C CYS A 22 34.37 48.68 0.73
N CYS A 23 33.13 49.17 0.84
CA CYS A 23 32.06 48.48 1.57
C CYS A 23 31.23 47.49 0.72
N SER A 24 31.27 47.59 -0.61
CA SER A 24 30.54 46.71 -1.53
C SER A 24 31.30 45.42 -1.88
N THR A 25 32.63 45.45 -1.83
CA THR A 25 33.48 44.27 -2.11
C THR A 25 33.49 43.28 -0.97
N ILE A 26 33.44 43.73 0.29
CA ILE A 26 33.47 42.85 1.48
C ILE A 26 32.20 42.00 1.60
N LYS A 27 31.02 42.57 1.32
CA LYS A 27 29.74 41.82 1.34
C LYS A 27 29.63 40.76 0.24
N GLY A 28 30.31 40.96 -0.90
CA GLY A 28 30.36 40.00 -2.00
C GLY A 28 31.22 38.77 -1.71
N VAL A 29 32.31 38.94 -0.96
CA VAL A 29 33.22 37.85 -0.57
C VAL A 29 32.55 36.92 0.44
N GLU A 30 31.86 37.48 1.44
CA GLU A 30 31.16 36.72 2.47
C GLU A 30 29.99 35.89 1.91
N ALA A 31 29.24 36.45 0.94
CA ALA A 31 28.17 35.73 0.25
C ALA A 31 28.70 34.60 -0.66
N ASN A 32 29.90 34.75 -1.23
CA ASN A 32 30.53 33.72 -2.04
C ASN A 32 31.10 32.58 -1.19
N GLU A 33 31.68 32.86 -0.03
CA GLU A 33 32.09 31.82 0.92
C GLU A 33 30.90 30.98 1.42
N LEU A 34 29.78 31.62 1.73
CA LEU A 34 28.57 30.93 2.18
C LEU A 34 28.01 29.98 1.11
N LYS A 35 28.04 30.41 -0.16
CA LYS A 35 27.68 29.56 -1.31
C LYS A 35 28.67 28.41 -1.51
N LEU A 36 29.96 28.63 -1.25
CA LEU A 36 30.99 27.59 -1.37
C LEU A 36 30.81 26.53 -0.28
N ARG A 37 30.60 26.94 0.98
CA ARG A 37 30.28 26.03 2.09
C ARG A 37 29.00 25.24 1.86
N ALA A 38 27.97 25.87 1.30
CA ALA A 38 26.72 25.18 0.94
C ALA A 38 26.94 24.13 -0.16
N ARG A 39 27.78 24.43 -1.17
CA ARG A 39 28.15 23.47 -2.23
C ARG A 39 29.02 22.33 -1.73
N GLU A 40 29.95 22.60 -0.83
CA GLU A 40 30.77 21.58 -0.19
C GLU A 40 29.94 20.68 0.71
N LYS A 41 29.02 21.25 1.50
CA LYS A 41 28.04 20.48 2.27
C LYS A 41 27.18 19.62 1.38
N MET A 42 26.63 20.17 0.28
CA MET A 42 25.86 19.40 -0.68
C MET A 42 26.67 18.29 -1.38
N ARG A 43 27.95 18.52 -1.67
CA ARG A 43 28.85 17.49 -2.21
C ARG A 43 29.11 16.39 -1.19
N LYS A 44 29.33 16.76 0.08
CA LYS A 44 29.55 15.80 1.17
C LYS A 44 28.28 14.99 1.44
N ASP A 45 27.12 15.63 1.55
CA ASP A 45 25.81 14.97 1.70
C ASP A 45 25.48 14.09 0.48
N ARG A 46 25.95 14.44 -0.72
CA ARG A 46 25.79 13.59 -1.93
C ARG A 46 26.75 12.40 -1.91
N ALA A 47 27.99 12.59 -1.48
CA ALA A 47 28.96 11.52 -1.35
C ALA A 47 28.56 10.54 -0.23
N GLU A 48 28.04 11.02 0.89
CA GLU A 48 27.48 10.18 1.96
C GLU A 48 26.24 9.40 1.47
N ARG A 49 25.37 10.02 0.67
CA ARG A 49 24.26 9.31 0.00
C ARG A 49 24.73 8.28 -1.03
N GLN A 50 25.81 8.55 -1.77
CA GLN A 50 26.39 7.57 -2.69
C GLN A 50 27.06 6.41 -1.95
N LEU A 51 27.75 6.67 -0.84
CA LEU A 51 28.34 5.63 0.01
C LEU A 51 27.28 4.75 0.69
N GLN A 52 26.09 5.29 0.98
CA GLN A 52 24.94 4.50 1.42
C GLN A 52 24.35 3.65 0.29
N ALA A 53 24.30 4.16 -0.94
CA ALA A 53 23.84 3.41 -2.11
C ALA A 53 24.81 2.26 -2.48
N ASP A 54 26.12 2.48 -2.37
CA ASP A 54 27.15 1.49 -2.73
C ASP A 54 27.29 0.35 -1.70
N ASN A 55 26.76 0.51 -0.47
CA ASN A 55 26.64 -0.55 0.54
C ASN A 55 25.25 -1.19 0.63
N ALA A 56 24.30 -0.80 -0.24
CA ALA A 56 22.91 -1.26 -0.21
C ALA A 56 22.73 -2.64 -0.86
N GLY A 57 23.46 -3.64 -0.38
CA GLY A 57 22.92 -5.00 -0.45
C GLY A 57 21.54 -5.00 0.22
N LEU A 58 20.55 -5.65 -0.35
CA LEU A 58 19.29 -5.89 0.35
C LEU A 58 19.57 -6.93 1.45
N VAL A 59 19.86 -6.47 2.67
CA VAL A 59 20.34 -7.35 3.76
C VAL A 59 19.22 -7.78 4.69
N PHE A 60 18.14 -7.00 4.82
CA PHE A 60 17.11 -7.26 5.82
C PHE A 60 15.88 -7.91 5.20
N SER A 61 15.52 -9.10 5.66
CA SER A 61 14.30 -9.82 5.28
C SER A 61 13.42 -10.07 6.50
N ARG A 62 12.12 -9.80 6.37
CA ARG A 62 11.13 -10.15 7.40
C ARG A 62 9.77 -10.47 6.77
N GLY A 63 9.09 -11.46 7.34
CA GLY A 63 7.70 -11.77 7.03
C GLY A 63 6.74 -11.12 8.02
N TYR A 64 5.63 -10.61 7.53
CA TYR A 64 4.51 -10.10 8.32
C TYR A 64 3.22 -10.79 7.92
N VAL A 65 2.25 -10.81 8.84
CA VAL A 65 0.89 -11.24 8.54
C VAL A 65 -0.05 -10.04 8.66
N CYS A 66 -0.74 -9.73 7.57
CA CYS A 66 -1.83 -8.77 7.55
C CYS A 66 -3.16 -9.51 7.72
N ILE A 67 -3.99 -9.05 8.66
CA ILE A 67 -5.38 -9.52 8.77
C ILE A 67 -6.31 -8.33 8.51
N THR A 68 -7.09 -8.45 7.44
CA THR A 68 -8.10 -7.47 7.03
C THR A 68 -9.49 -8.00 7.41
N ARG A 69 -10.25 -7.16 8.12
CA ARG A 69 -11.65 -7.44 8.47
C ARG A 69 -12.54 -7.07 7.29
N GLN A 70 -13.72 -7.68 7.22
CA GLN A 70 -14.69 -7.40 6.15
C GLN A 70 -15.04 -5.91 6.03
N GLN A 71 -15.22 -5.22 7.16
CA GLN A 71 -15.53 -3.78 7.21
C GLN A 71 -14.38 -2.88 6.69
N ASP A 72 -13.16 -3.41 6.65
CA ASP A 72 -11.96 -2.70 6.22
C ASP A 72 -11.52 -3.14 4.81
N PHE A 73 -12.41 -3.82 4.08
CA PHE A 73 -12.24 -4.27 2.71
C PHE A 73 -13.40 -3.79 1.86
N ALA A 74 -13.12 -3.23 0.69
CA ALA A 74 -14.14 -2.83 -0.27
C ALA A 74 -13.69 -3.17 -1.69
N PHE A 75 -14.62 -3.71 -2.49
CA PHE A 75 -14.45 -3.88 -3.92
C PHE A 75 -15.38 -2.90 -4.64
N VAL A 76 -14.78 -1.97 -5.38
CA VAL A 76 -15.47 -0.90 -6.08
C VAL A 76 -15.36 -1.15 -7.57
N ILE A 77 -16.49 -1.25 -8.25
CA ILE A 77 -16.54 -1.32 -9.70
C ILE A 77 -16.91 0.08 -10.20
N PRO A 78 -16.11 0.73 -11.06
CA PRO A 78 -16.47 2.02 -11.61
C PRO A 78 -17.77 1.86 -12.40
N GLN A 79 -18.80 2.62 -12.03
CA GLN A 79 -20.05 2.65 -12.78
C GLN A 79 -19.77 3.25 -14.17
N GLN A 80 -19.57 2.39 -15.17
CA GLN A 80 -19.68 2.81 -16.56
C GLN A 80 -21.15 3.08 -16.84
N LYS A 81 -21.55 4.35 -16.73
CA LYS A 81 -22.90 4.91 -16.88
C LYS A 81 -23.61 4.62 -18.22
N SER A 82 -23.14 3.70 -19.04
CA SER A 82 -23.63 3.51 -20.42
C SER A 82 -24.12 2.10 -20.76
N ILE A 83 -23.89 1.09 -19.93
CA ILE A 83 -24.43 -0.26 -20.19
C ILE A 83 -24.76 -0.85 -18.82
N VAL A 84 -26.04 -0.84 -18.45
CA VAL A 84 -26.52 -1.75 -17.41
C VAL A 84 -26.26 -3.15 -17.98
N PRO A 85 -25.33 -3.95 -17.41
CA PRO A 85 -25.09 -5.29 -17.94
C PRO A 85 -26.38 -6.08 -17.76
N GLU A 86 -26.94 -6.59 -18.85
CA GLU A 86 -28.10 -7.49 -18.78
C GLU A 86 -27.69 -8.86 -18.21
N ASP A 87 -26.40 -9.22 -18.34
CA ASP A 87 -25.81 -10.48 -17.85
C ASP A 87 -24.45 -10.29 -17.14
N LEU A 88 -24.12 -11.21 -16.21
CA LEU A 88 -22.84 -11.22 -15.46
C LEU A 88 -21.60 -11.37 -16.35
N PHE A 89 -21.78 -11.91 -17.55
CA PHE A 89 -20.71 -12.15 -18.52
C PHE A 89 -20.30 -10.89 -19.29
N ASP A 90 -21.14 -9.85 -19.29
CA ASP A 90 -20.88 -8.55 -19.91
C ASP A 90 -20.17 -7.58 -18.96
N LEU A 91 -19.94 -7.99 -17.70
CA LEU A 91 -19.27 -7.14 -16.72
C LEU A 91 -17.80 -6.93 -17.09
N ASN A 92 -17.44 -5.68 -17.33
CA ASN A 92 -16.06 -5.27 -17.54
C ASN A 92 -15.48 -4.73 -16.23
N LEU A 93 -14.54 -5.47 -15.64
CA LEU A 93 -13.89 -5.09 -14.38
C LEU A 93 -12.74 -4.07 -14.56
N LEU A 94 -12.58 -3.49 -15.76
CA LEU A 94 -11.50 -2.54 -16.02
C LEU A 94 -11.65 -1.31 -15.13
N GLY A 95 -10.60 -0.97 -14.39
CA GLY A 95 -10.63 0.15 -13.44
C GLY A 95 -11.37 -0.15 -12.15
N SER A 96 -11.86 -1.38 -11.94
CA SER A 96 -12.32 -1.81 -10.61
C SER A 96 -11.17 -1.72 -9.62
N SER A 97 -11.47 -1.32 -8.40
CA SER A 97 -10.49 -1.17 -7.34
C SER A 97 -10.85 -1.95 -6.09
N THR A 98 -9.86 -2.60 -5.49
CA THR A 98 -9.96 -3.20 -4.17
C THR A 98 -9.23 -2.32 -3.18
N LEU A 99 -9.97 -1.79 -2.21
CA LEU A 99 -9.46 -1.03 -1.08
C LEU A 99 -9.34 -1.98 0.12
N GLN A 100 -8.19 -1.98 0.78
CA GLN A 100 -7.97 -2.82 1.96
C GLN A 100 -7.23 -2.06 3.05
N SER A 101 -7.54 -2.38 4.31
CA SER A 101 -6.84 -1.87 5.50
C SER A 101 -6.83 -2.92 6.61
N GLY A 102 -5.70 -3.58 6.81
CA GLY A 102 -5.53 -4.61 7.83
C GLY A 102 -4.59 -4.21 8.96
N GLY A 103 -4.65 -4.93 10.07
CA GLY A 103 -3.62 -4.88 11.12
C GLY A 103 -2.44 -5.76 10.73
N ILE A 104 -1.23 -5.38 11.13
CA ILE A 104 0.00 -6.14 10.91
C ILE A 104 0.44 -6.81 12.19
N TYR A 105 0.77 -8.10 12.09
CA TYR A 105 1.16 -8.97 13.20
C TYR A 105 2.41 -9.77 12.86
N ASP A 106 3.12 -10.24 13.89
CA ASP A 106 4.19 -11.21 13.70
C ASP A 106 3.60 -12.57 13.27
N PRO A 107 4.15 -13.22 12.23
CA PRO A 107 3.74 -14.58 11.86
C PRO A 107 3.77 -15.60 13.00
N ALA A 108 4.60 -15.40 14.02
CA ALA A 108 4.68 -16.28 15.19
C ALA A 108 3.43 -16.21 16.08
N ASP A 109 2.73 -15.07 16.11
CA ASP A 109 1.59 -14.82 17.00
C ASP A 109 0.24 -15.12 16.34
N VAL A 110 0.21 -15.32 15.02
CA VAL A 110 -1.01 -15.63 14.28
C VAL A 110 -1.10 -17.12 13.97
N GLN A 111 -2.06 -17.79 14.59
CA GLN A 111 -2.39 -19.18 14.27
C GLN A 111 -3.51 -19.25 13.24
N ILE A 112 -3.20 -19.80 12.05
CA ILE A 112 -4.20 -20.12 11.02
C ILE A 112 -4.65 -21.56 11.22
N VAL A 113 -5.96 -21.77 11.31
CA VAL A 113 -6.58 -23.09 11.46
C VAL A 113 -7.38 -23.45 10.23
N ASP A 114 -7.36 -24.73 9.88
CA ASP A 114 -8.20 -25.26 8.83
C ASP A 114 -9.68 -25.18 9.25
N ARG A 115 -10.48 -24.52 8.41
CA ARG A 115 -11.93 -24.41 8.47
C ARG A 115 -12.52 -25.11 7.26
N LEU A 116 -12.51 -26.44 7.32
CA LEU A 116 -12.99 -27.32 6.23
C LEU A 116 -14.53 -27.29 6.05
N GLY A 117 -15.24 -26.39 6.74
CA GLY A 117 -16.71 -26.36 6.75
C GLY A 117 -17.34 -27.58 7.43
N THR A 118 -16.57 -28.29 8.28
CA THR A 118 -17.02 -29.46 9.04
C THR A 118 -17.29 -29.15 10.50
N SER A 119 -16.88 -27.97 10.98
CA SER A 119 -17.02 -27.58 12.38
C SER A 119 -18.34 -26.83 12.62
N LYS A 120 -18.92 -27.00 13.83
CA LYS A 120 -20.11 -26.22 14.24
C LYS A 120 -19.86 -24.71 14.26
N ALA A 121 -18.60 -24.29 14.36
CA ALA A 121 -18.21 -22.88 14.36
C ALA A 121 -18.25 -22.26 12.96
N ASP A 122 -18.51 -23.05 11.91
CA ASP A 122 -18.66 -22.58 10.53
C ASP A 122 -20.14 -22.44 10.13
N ASN A 123 -21.06 -22.70 11.08
CA ASN A 123 -22.51 -22.56 10.91
C ASN A 123 -22.93 -21.09 11.03
N PHE A 124 -23.48 -20.51 9.96
CA PHE A 124 -24.01 -19.15 9.98
C PHE A 124 -25.51 -19.10 10.29
N PHE A 125 -26.27 -20.11 9.84
CA PHE A 125 -27.72 -20.22 10.04
C PHE A 125 -28.11 -21.66 10.40
N GLY A 126 -27.97 -22.02 11.68
CA GLY A 126 -28.23 -23.38 12.16
C GLY A 126 -27.26 -24.42 11.59
N ASP A 127 -27.55 -25.72 11.79
CA ASP A 127 -26.65 -26.81 11.39
C ASP A 127 -26.57 -27.06 9.87
N THR A 128 -27.38 -26.35 9.08
CA THR A 128 -27.59 -26.59 7.64
C THR A 128 -26.86 -25.61 6.72
N ALA A 129 -26.51 -24.40 7.17
CA ALA A 129 -25.85 -23.39 6.35
C ALA A 129 -24.41 -23.14 6.84
N ARG A 130 -23.44 -23.71 6.13
CA ARG A 130 -22.02 -23.65 6.47
C ARG A 130 -21.26 -22.75 5.52
N GLY A 131 -20.53 -21.78 6.06
CA GLY A 131 -19.71 -20.90 5.25
C GLY A 131 -18.46 -21.63 4.75
N GLN A 132 -18.22 -21.56 3.44
CA GLN A 132 -16.97 -22.00 2.84
C GLN A 132 -16.06 -20.80 2.65
N PHE A 133 -14.93 -20.79 3.35
CA PHE A 133 -13.94 -19.70 3.30
C PHE A 133 -12.92 -19.93 2.18
N ALA A 134 -12.47 -18.85 1.55
CA ALA A 134 -11.38 -18.96 0.58
C ALA A 134 -10.12 -19.54 1.24
N GLY A 135 -9.54 -20.57 0.62
CA GLY A 135 -8.39 -21.30 1.18
C GLY A 135 -8.73 -22.28 2.32
N GLN A 136 -10.02 -22.48 2.65
CA GLN A 136 -10.50 -23.39 3.71
C GLN A 136 -9.84 -23.16 5.07
N ARG A 137 -9.42 -21.93 5.34
CA ARG A 137 -8.62 -21.57 6.50
C ARG A 137 -9.08 -20.23 7.04
N GLN A 138 -8.94 -20.03 8.34
CA GLN A 138 -9.18 -18.75 9.00
C GLN A 138 -8.21 -18.59 10.17
N PRO A 139 -7.88 -17.36 10.57
CA PRO A 139 -7.19 -17.13 11.83
C PRO A 139 -8.04 -17.67 13.00
N LYS A 140 -7.40 -18.38 13.94
CA LYS A 140 -8.07 -18.94 15.13
C LYS A 140 -8.58 -17.85 16.06
N PHE A 141 -7.77 -16.82 16.23
CA PHE A 141 -8.09 -15.60 16.96
C PHE A 141 -7.38 -14.45 16.26
N ILE A 142 -7.86 -13.23 16.51
CA ILE A 142 -7.27 -12.01 15.96
C ILE A 142 -6.73 -11.22 17.15
N PRO A 143 -5.41 -10.98 17.21
CA PRO A 143 -4.84 -10.12 18.24
C PRO A 143 -5.43 -8.70 18.14
N GLN A 144 -5.31 -7.94 19.23
CA GLN A 144 -5.74 -6.54 19.19
C GLN A 144 -4.86 -5.77 18.20
N LYS A 145 -5.50 -5.08 17.25
CA LYS A 145 -4.81 -4.25 16.25
C LYS A 145 -4.07 -3.10 16.96
N ASP A 146 -2.77 -3.01 16.75
CA ASP A 146 -1.98 -1.82 17.13
C ASP A 146 -2.21 -0.72 16.06
N PRO A 147 -2.60 0.50 16.47
CA PRO A 147 -2.84 1.60 15.53
C PRO A 147 -1.59 2.03 14.75
N GLY A 148 -0.39 1.74 15.24
CA GLY A 148 0.88 2.00 14.57
C GLY A 148 1.30 0.93 13.56
N PHE A 149 0.66 -0.24 13.55
CA PHE A 149 1.00 -1.37 12.69
C PHE A 149 -0.18 -1.76 11.81
N PHE A 150 -0.16 -1.26 10.57
CA PHE A 150 -1.21 -1.51 9.62
C PHE A 150 -0.68 -1.60 8.20
N PHE A 151 -1.48 -2.24 7.36
CA PHE A 151 -1.23 -2.34 5.94
C PHE A 151 -2.48 -1.90 5.21
N ASN A 152 -2.35 -0.86 4.40
CA ASN A 152 -3.47 -0.33 3.65
C ASN A 152 -3.09 -0.04 2.20
N GLY A 153 -4.09 0.13 1.36
CA GLY A 153 -3.86 0.58 0.00
C GLY A 153 -4.98 0.20 -0.94
N GLU A 154 -4.72 0.47 -2.20
CA GLU A 154 -5.64 0.26 -3.30
C GLU A 154 -4.96 -0.56 -4.38
N CYS A 155 -5.65 -1.57 -4.90
CA CYS A 155 -5.28 -2.25 -6.13
C CYS A 155 -6.32 -1.98 -7.19
N VAL A 156 -5.91 -1.53 -8.37
CA VAL A 156 -6.78 -1.26 -9.51
C VAL A 156 -6.54 -2.32 -10.58
N ALA A 157 -7.62 -2.89 -11.13
CA ALA A 157 -7.56 -3.78 -12.27
C ALA A 157 -7.19 -2.99 -13.54
N THR A 158 -5.99 -3.22 -14.08
CA THR A 158 -5.44 -2.49 -15.23
C THR A 158 -5.61 -3.26 -16.54
N GLN A 159 -5.83 -4.57 -16.46
CA GLN A 159 -6.07 -5.44 -17.61
C GLN A 159 -7.12 -6.49 -17.25
N VAL A 160 -8.13 -6.63 -18.10
CA VAL A 160 -9.25 -7.55 -17.86
C VAL A 160 -9.74 -8.17 -19.16
N ARG A 161 -10.48 -9.27 -19.04
CA ARG A 161 -11.25 -9.92 -20.11
C ARG A 161 -12.58 -10.37 -19.51
N GLY A 162 -13.63 -9.56 -19.69
CA GLY A 162 -14.89 -9.71 -18.96
C GLY A 162 -14.66 -9.62 -17.45
N ALA A 163 -15.17 -10.60 -16.70
CA ALA A 163 -14.97 -10.73 -15.26
C ALA A 163 -13.58 -11.24 -14.84
N LEU A 164 -12.73 -11.67 -15.79
CA LEU A 164 -11.38 -12.14 -15.48
C LEU A 164 -10.41 -10.95 -15.42
N ILE A 165 -9.83 -10.71 -14.25
CA ILE A 165 -8.69 -9.80 -14.10
C ILE A 165 -7.46 -10.54 -14.63
N LEU A 166 -6.67 -9.87 -15.47
CA LEU A 166 -5.43 -10.39 -16.05
C LEU A 166 -4.19 -9.67 -15.51
N GLY A 167 -4.37 -8.43 -15.03
CA GLY A 167 -3.33 -7.61 -14.46
C GLY A 167 -3.94 -6.55 -13.55
N HIS A 168 -3.22 -6.25 -12.48
CA HIS A 168 -3.57 -5.18 -11.56
C HIS A 168 -2.38 -4.26 -11.31
N SER A 169 -2.63 -3.15 -10.64
CA SER A 169 -1.59 -2.28 -10.10
C SER A 169 -2.03 -1.78 -8.74
N CYS A 170 -1.18 -2.00 -7.74
CA CYS A 170 -1.44 -1.65 -6.36
C CYS A 170 -0.49 -0.56 -5.88
N LEU A 171 -1.04 0.36 -5.10
CA LEU A 171 -0.30 1.28 -4.24
C LEU A 171 -0.64 0.94 -2.80
N LEU A 172 0.37 0.45 -2.07
CA LEU A 172 0.22 -0.13 -0.75
C LEU A 172 1.16 0.58 0.22
N ASN A 173 0.70 0.82 1.44
CA ASN A 173 1.55 1.28 2.53
C ASN A 173 1.62 0.22 3.61
N LEU A 174 2.84 -0.12 4.01
CA LEU A 174 3.11 -0.98 5.16
C LEU A 174 3.69 -0.14 6.28
N CYS A 175 2.88 0.15 7.29
CA CYS A 175 3.28 0.93 8.45
C CYS A 175 3.69 0.01 9.60
N LEU A 176 4.89 0.25 10.14
CA LEU A 176 5.55 -0.60 11.12
C LEU A 176 5.99 0.23 12.34
N GLY A 177 5.06 0.98 12.92
CA GLY A 177 5.25 1.73 14.16
C GLY A 177 5.30 3.24 13.98
N GLY A 178 5.87 3.91 14.99
CA GLY A 178 5.91 5.38 15.06
C GLY A 178 4.52 6.01 15.04
N GLY A 179 3.52 5.38 15.66
CA GLY A 179 2.13 5.86 15.63
C GLY A 179 1.47 5.87 14.24
N GLY A 180 2.03 5.13 13.27
CA GLY A 180 1.56 5.11 11.88
C GLY A 180 2.30 6.04 10.94
N TYR A 181 3.44 6.64 11.38
CA TYR A 181 4.25 7.52 10.55
C TYR A 181 5.47 6.83 9.91
N ASN A 182 5.85 5.65 10.40
CA ASN A 182 6.93 4.86 9.81
C ASN A 182 6.34 3.86 8.82
N CYS A 183 6.26 4.24 7.55
CA CYS A 183 5.63 3.43 6.51
C CYS A 183 6.54 3.19 5.31
N LEU A 184 6.44 2.00 4.72
CA LEU A 184 7.01 1.67 3.42
C LEU A 184 5.95 1.89 2.34
N ALA A 185 6.30 2.64 1.30
CA ALA A 185 5.47 2.81 0.11
C ALA A 185 5.84 1.74 -0.90
N ILE A 186 4.85 0.93 -1.28
CA ILE A 186 5.02 -0.25 -2.13
C ILE A 186 4.16 -0.07 -3.38
N TYR A 187 4.78 -0.27 -4.54
CA TYR A 187 4.07 -0.41 -5.80
C TYR A 187 4.12 -1.87 -6.25
N ALA A 188 2.97 -2.47 -6.49
CA ALA A 188 2.87 -3.84 -6.99
C ALA A 188 2.05 -3.88 -8.28
N GLY A 189 2.74 -4.00 -9.42
CA GLY A 189 2.11 -4.13 -10.73
C GLY A 189 2.57 -5.43 -11.37
N SER A 190 1.67 -6.40 -11.54
CA SER A 190 2.03 -7.68 -12.12
C SER A 190 0.87 -8.33 -12.86
N LYS A 191 1.18 -9.40 -13.61
CA LYS A 191 0.17 -10.30 -14.16
C LYS A 191 -0.58 -10.94 -13.00
N PHE A 192 -1.88 -10.73 -12.97
CA PHE A 192 -2.76 -11.16 -11.90
C PHE A 192 -3.98 -11.79 -12.53
N VAL A 193 -3.91 -13.10 -12.79
CA VAL A 193 -5.00 -13.85 -13.42
C VAL A 193 -5.93 -14.34 -12.32
N PHE A 194 -7.04 -13.63 -12.14
CA PHE A 194 -8.00 -13.92 -11.08
C PHE A 194 -9.40 -13.48 -11.50
N ASN A 195 -10.39 -14.34 -11.31
CA ASN A 195 -11.78 -14.00 -11.56
C ASN A 195 -12.52 -13.94 -10.21
N PRO A 196 -12.76 -12.73 -9.66
CA PRO A 196 -13.44 -12.58 -8.38
C PRO A 196 -14.90 -13.07 -8.40
N LEU A 197 -15.49 -13.26 -9.59
CA LEU A 197 -16.88 -13.68 -9.77
C LEU A 197 -17.03 -15.15 -10.18
N GLU A 198 -15.95 -15.87 -10.45
CA GLU A 198 -15.98 -17.27 -10.91
C GLU A 198 -16.79 -18.17 -9.98
N GLN A 199 -16.73 -17.91 -8.68
CA GLN A 199 -17.45 -18.68 -7.68
C GLN A 199 -18.85 -18.16 -7.36
N VAL A 200 -19.21 -16.95 -7.80
CA VAL A 200 -20.58 -16.43 -7.69
C VAL A 200 -21.45 -17.02 -8.79
N VAL A 201 -20.90 -17.21 -10.00
CA VAL A 201 -21.60 -17.78 -11.18
C VAL A 201 -21.91 -19.27 -11.01
N LEU A 202 -21.01 -20.01 -10.36
CA LEU A 202 -21.01 -21.47 -10.35
C LEU A 202 -21.20 -22.07 -8.96
N SER A 203 -21.68 -21.34 -7.94
CA SER A 203 -21.91 -21.91 -6.61
C SER A 203 -23.39 -22.23 -6.36
N PRO A 204 -23.81 -23.50 -6.41
CA PRO A 204 -25.12 -23.91 -5.92
C PRO A 204 -25.15 -24.02 -4.39
N SER A 205 -24.08 -23.72 -3.65
CA SER A 205 -23.83 -24.42 -2.37
C SER A 205 -23.42 -23.58 -1.16
N THR A 206 -23.12 -22.29 -1.28
CA THR A 206 -22.65 -21.54 -0.10
C THR A 206 -23.79 -21.23 0.88
N PHE A 207 -25.05 -21.14 0.41
CA PHE A 207 -26.22 -20.83 1.24
C PHE A 207 -27.56 -21.40 0.73
N THR A 208 -27.55 -22.51 -0.02
CA THR A 208 -28.79 -23.19 -0.42
C THR A 208 -29.19 -24.26 0.60
N ASN A 209 -30.49 -24.53 0.74
CA ASN A 209 -31.06 -25.58 1.61
C ASN A 209 -30.73 -27.01 1.14
N ILE A 210 -29.80 -27.18 0.21
CA ILE A 210 -29.40 -28.47 -0.33
C ILE A 210 -28.08 -28.86 0.35
N PRO A 211 -28.02 -30.00 1.06
CA PRO A 211 -26.82 -30.43 1.77
C PRO A 211 -25.75 -30.80 0.74
N ASN A 212 -24.92 -29.84 0.38
CA ASN A 212 -23.74 -30.10 -0.42
C ASN A 212 -22.62 -30.63 0.47
N ASN A 213 -21.85 -31.57 -0.05
CA ASN A 213 -20.69 -32.13 0.64
C ASN A 213 -19.73 -30.99 1.05
N ALA A 214 -19.27 -31.01 2.31
CA ALA A 214 -18.18 -30.15 2.75
C ALA A 214 -17.00 -30.33 1.78
N GLY A 215 -16.66 -29.27 1.02
CA GLY A 215 -15.59 -29.29 0.02
C GLY A 215 -16.02 -29.28 -1.45
N SER A 216 -17.30 -29.17 -1.79
CA SER A 216 -17.72 -29.16 -3.21
C SER A 216 -17.30 -27.89 -3.99
N ILE A 217 -17.31 -26.69 -3.38
CA ILE A 217 -16.98 -25.42 -4.06
C ILE A 217 -16.34 -24.43 -3.09
N VAL A 218 -15.01 -24.42 -3.06
CA VAL A 218 -14.24 -23.54 -2.18
C VAL A 218 -13.83 -22.29 -2.94
N PRO A 219 -13.93 -21.11 -2.33
CA PRO A 219 -13.52 -19.89 -2.99
C PRO A 219 -12.01 -19.92 -3.25
N SER A 220 -11.59 -19.54 -4.46
CA SER A 220 -10.19 -19.49 -4.85
C SER A 220 -9.52 -18.28 -4.22
N LEU A 221 -8.28 -18.49 -3.78
CA LEU A 221 -7.45 -17.38 -3.33
C LEU A 221 -6.87 -16.67 -4.56
N PRO A 222 -6.73 -15.34 -4.50
CA PRO A 222 -5.98 -14.63 -5.51
C PRO A 222 -4.52 -15.10 -5.55
N PRO A 223 -3.86 -15.08 -6.73
CA PRO A 223 -2.46 -15.44 -6.84
C PRO A 223 -1.58 -14.48 -6.03
N SER A 224 -0.40 -14.95 -5.62
CA SER A 224 0.61 -14.07 -5.04
C SER A 224 1.13 -13.09 -6.10
N TYR A 225 1.53 -11.91 -5.64
CA TYR A 225 2.03 -10.87 -6.53
C TYR A 225 3.24 -10.15 -5.91
N PRO A 226 4.29 -9.93 -6.71
CA PRO A 226 5.45 -9.17 -6.28
C PRO A 226 5.19 -7.66 -6.36
N GLY A 227 5.86 -6.92 -5.49
CA GLY A 227 5.92 -5.47 -5.46
C GLY A 227 7.32 -4.97 -5.19
N THR A 228 7.51 -3.69 -5.44
CA THR A 228 8.76 -2.96 -5.24
C THR A 228 8.52 -1.85 -4.23
N ILE A 229 9.44 -1.69 -3.30
CA ILE A 229 9.45 -0.57 -2.35
C ILE A 229 10.00 0.64 -3.10
N ILE A 230 9.14 1.63 -3.27
CA ILE A 230 9.45 2.88 -4.00
C ILE A 230 9.84 4.02 -3.07
N GLY A 231 9.78 3.78 -1.76
CA GLY A 231 10.23 4.71 -0.75
C GLY A 231 9.63 4.39 0.61
N GLY A 232 9.75 5.33 1.53
CA GLY A 232 9.13 5.25 2.84
C GLY A 232 9.14 6.59 3.57
N THR A 233 8.45 6.60 4.70
CA THR A 233 8.29 7.76 5.59
C THR A 233 8.89 7.46 6.96
N GLY A 234 9.20 8.51 7.72
CA GLY A 234 9.76 8.39 9.06
C GLY A 234 11.10 7.65 9.07
N LEU A 235 11.20 6.56 9.82
CA LEU A 235 12.42 5.73 9.90
C LEU A 235 12.74 4.97 8.60
N PHE A 236 11.80 4.88 7.66
CA PHE A 236 11.98 4.17 6.39
C PHE A 236 12.24 5.11 5.21
N VAL A 237 12.60 6.36 5.45
CA VAL A 237 12.97 7.29 4.38
C VAL A 237 14.18 6.74 3.60
N GLY A 238 14.04 6.63 2.28
CA GLY A 238 15.08 6.04 1.42
C GLY A 238 15.09 4.50 1.40
N ALA A 239 14.08 3.85 1.95
CA ALA A 239 13.94 2.40 1.83
C ALA A 239 13.70 1.99 0.37
N VAL A 240 14.43 0.96 -0.05
CA VAL A 240 14.35 0.32 -1.37
C VAL A 240 14.41 -1.18 -1.16
N GLY A 241 13.68 -1.93 -1.99
CA GLY A 241 13.59 -3.36 -1.85
C GLY A 241 12.42 -3.95 -2.60
N TYR A 242 12.09 -5.20 -2.28
CA TYR A 242 10.98 -5.91 -2.87
C TYR A 242 10.07 -6.48 -1.78
N VAL A 243 8.82 -6.69 -2.17
CA VAL A 243 7.78 -7.28 -1.33
C VAL A 243 7.10 -8.36 -2.13
N ASP A 244 6.72 -9.46 -1.48
CA ASP A 244 5.84 -10.46 -2.05
C ASP A 244 4.61 -10.61 -1.16
N VAL A 245 3.43 -10.44 -1.75
CA VAL A 245 2.14 -10.52 -1.07
C VAL A 245 1.46 -11.82 -1.48
N THR A 246 1.22 -12.69 -0.50
CA THR A 246 0.52 -13.97 -0.71
C THR A 246 -0.72 -14.01 0.15
N THR A 247 -1.89 -14.21 -0.47
CA THR A 247 -3.13 -14.39 0.28
C THR A 247 -3.23 -15.83 0.77
N ILE A 248 -3.48 -16.01 2.07
CA ILE A 248 -3.57 -17.32 2.74
C ILE A 248 -5.02 -17.72 2.99
N THR A 249 -5.85 -16.75 3.37
CA THR A 249 -7.27 -16.94 3.68
C THR A 249 -8.08 -15.79 3.10
N GLY A 250 -9.34 -16.05 2.77
CA GLY A 250 -10.28 -15.00 2.35
C GLY A 250 -11.65 -15.19 2.97
N SER A 251 -12.56 -14.27 2.67
CA SER A 251 -13.95 -14.33 3.11
C SER A 251 -14.72 -15.47 2.44
N THR A 252 -15.92 -15.72 2.94
CA THR A 252 -16.92 -16.54 2.26
C THR A 252 -17.40 -15.86 1.00
N LEU A 253 -17.99 -16.63 0.08
CA LEU A 253 -18.63 -16.06 -1.10
C LEU A 253 -19.78 -15.14 -0.71
N THR A 254 -19.92 -14.03 -1.42
CA THR A 254 -21.18 -13.29 -1.50
C THR A 254 -22.20 -14.22 -2.17
N PRO A 255 -23.33 -14.57 -1.52
CA PRO A 255 -24.46 -15.15 -2.23
C PRO A 255 -25.17 -14.02 -2.96
N ALA A 256 -24.53 -13.50 -4.00
CA ALA A 256 -25.15 -12.52 -4.88
C ALA A 256 -26.31 -13.21 -5.59
N SER A 257 -27.54 -12.72 -5.36
CA SER A 257 -28.74 -13.27 -6.00
C SER A 257 -29.12 -12.52 -7.27
N SER A 258 -28.65 -11.28 -7.43
CA SER A 258 -28.81 -10.48 -8.63
C SER A 258 -27.74 -9.40 -8.70
N VAL A 259 -27.34 -9.04 -9.93
CA VAL A 259 -26.48 -7.89 -10.19
C VAL A 259 -27.34 -6.83 -10.84
N THR A 260 -27.68 -5.80 -10.05
CA THR A 260 -28.30 -4.57 -10.55
C THR A 260 -27.27 -3.45 -10.44
N GLU A 261 -27.64 -2.17 -10.30
CA GLU A 261 -26.69 -1.09 -9.96
C GLU A 261 -25.91 -1.36 -8.65
N THR A 262 -26.41 -2.30 -7.84
CA THR A 262 -25.77 -2.88 -6.65
C THR A 262 -25.83 -4.40 -6.70
N ILE A 263 -24.80 -5.07 -6.18
CA ILE A 263 -24.81 -6.52 -5.95
C ILE A 263 -25.64 -6.75 -4.69
N ASN A 264 -26.84 -7.33 -4.84
CA ASN A 264 -27.68 -7.66 -3.70
C ASN A 264 -27.26 -9.03 -3.16
N GLU A 265 -26.78 -9.04 -1.91
CA GLU A 265 -26.39 -10.25 -1.19
C GLU A 265 -27.54 -10.72 -0.30
N ASN A 266 -27.88 -12.01 -0.37
CA ASN A 266 -28.85 -12.61 0.55
C ASN A 266 -28.30 -12.77 1.98
N PHE A 267 -26.97 -12.80 2.14
CA PHE A 267 -26.29 -13.01 3.40
C PHE A 267 -24.96 -12.23 3.43
N PRO A 268 -24.57 -11.67 4.58
CA PRO A 268 -23.31 -10.94 4.71
C PRO A 268 -22.11 -11.88 4.51
N GLN A 269 -21.10 -11.43 3.75
CA GLN A 269 -19.80 -12.09 3.75
C GLN A 269 -19.20 -12.17 5.16
N ALA A 270 -18.60 -13.32 5.44
CA ALA A 270 -17.95 -13.58 6.71
C ALA A 270 -16.52 -14.08 6.52
N GLY A 271 -15.73 -13.97 7.58
CA GLY A 271 -14.33 -14.36 7.58
C GLY A 271 -13.38 -13.19 7.37
N TYR A 272 -12.10 -13.53 7.31
CA TYR A 272 -11.00 -12.58 7.31
C TYR A 272 -10.08 -12.86 6.13
N ILE A 273 -9.62 -11.79 5.51
CA ILE A 273 -8.58 -11.86 4.49
C ILE A 273 -7.25 -11.81 5.21
N THR A 274 -6.47 -12.88 5.09
CA THR A 274 -5.13 -12.96 5.68
C THR A 274 -4.09 -12.98 4.58
N GLN A 275 -3.14 -12.06 4.62
CA GLN A 275 -2.05 -11.96 3.65
C GLN A 275 -0.71 -12.10 4.36
N LYS A 276 0.16 -12.96 3.83
CA LYS A 276 1.59 -12.99 4.17
C LYS A 276 2.30 -11.93 3.33
N ILE A 277 3.04 -11.05 3.98
CA ILE A 277 3.82 -10.00 3.33
C ILE A 277 5.29 -10.29 3.63
N ASN A 278 6.03 -10.78 2.64
CA ASN A 278 7.47 -10.99 2.76
C ASN A 278 8.17 -9.74 2.26
N VAL A 279 8.95 -9.09 3.12
CA VAL A 279 9.59 -7.81 2.84
C VAL A 279 11.10 -8.00 2.85
N VAL A 280 11.78 -7.50 1.84
CA VAL A 280 13.24 -7.50 1.75
C VAL A 280 13.72 -6.10 1.39
N THR A 281 14.51 -5.49 2.27
CA THR A 281 14.90 -4.07 2.14
C THR A 281 16.35 -3.80 2.56
N ASN A 282 16.82 -2.61 2.22
CA ASN A 282 18.09 -2.04 2.68
C ASN A 282 18.03 -1.43 4.09
N VAL A 283 16.85 -1.34 4.72
CA VAL A 283 16.63 -0.75 6.05
C VAL A 283 16.18 -1.83 7.05
N PRO A 284 16.61 -1.77 8.33
CA PRO A 284 16.17 -2.73 9.35
C PRO A 284 14.65 -2.67 9.58
N LEU A 285 14.05 -3.85 9.70
CA LEU A 285 12.60 -4.03 9.85
C LEU A 285 12.25 -4.42 11.30
N PRO A 286 11.36 -3.68 11.98
CA PRO A 286 10.98 -4.00 13.37
C PRO A 286 10.09 -5.24 13.46
N VAL A 287 10.03 -5.82 14.65
CA VAL A 287 9.06 -6.87 15.00
C VAL A 287 7.66 -6.24 15.04
N ALA A 288 6.66 -6.93 14.51
CA ALA A 288 5.27 -6.50 14.69
C ALA A 288 4.77 -6.98 16.06
N PRO A 289 3.86 -6.23 16.72
CA PRO A 289 3.30 -6.59 18.02
C PRO A 289 2.23 -7.70 17.93
#